data_AF-A0A914CYJ5-F1
#
_entry.id   AF-A0A914CYJ5-F1
#
_cell.length_a   1.000
_cell.length_b   1.000
_cell.length_c   1.000
_cell.angle_alpha   90.00
_cell.angle_beta   90.00
_cell.angle_gamma   90.00
#
_symmetry.space_group_name_H-M   'P 1'
#
loop_
_entity.id
_entity.type
_entity.pdbx_description
1 polymer ?
#
loop_
_entity_poly.entity_id
_entity_poly.type
_entity_poly.pdbx_seq_one_letter_code
_entity_poly.pdbx_strand_id
1 'polypeptide(L)'
;MDSKLIRRWNETVAPTDTVLHLGDVALGPIADSLQLTAQLNGRKLLVPGNHDRVSPATQSRRAVERFTPLYEQAGWIILPEIIQGTRRGIQILASHYPYAGDTQEADRHTSHRPVDHGTPLLHGHTHDRENGPVGHQFHVGVDAFGYAPIPFTLVDAWLDDLRREEEEIAAIVRERTALGEGTPLSELAEKFGIDLDAMSQDERT
;
A
#
# COMPACT_ATOMS: atom_id res chain seq x y z
N MET A 1 -4.90 21.43 17.28
CA MET A 1 -5.19 20.18 16.55
C MET A 1 -4.02 19.21 16.71
N ASP A 2 -2.81 19.70 16.47
CA ASP A 2 -1.55 18.94 16.54
C ASP A 2 -1.32 18.24 17.90
N SER A 3 -1.59 18.93 19.02
CA SER A 3 -1.47 18.32 20.36
C SER A 3 -2.35 17.10 20.56
N LYS A 4 -3.52 17.04 19.90
CA LYS A 4 -4.43 15.89 19.95
C LYS A 4 -3.90 14.72 19.11
N LEU A 5 -3.28 15.00 17.96
CA LEU A 5 -2.64 13.99 17.12
C LEU A 5 -1.43 13.38 17.81
N ILE A 6 -0.56 14.22 18.39
CA ILE A 6 0.60 13.77 19.18
C ILE A 6 0.15 12.88 20.34
N ARG A 7 -0.90 13.30 21.08
CA ARG A 7 -1.45 12.50 22.16
C ARG A 7 -1.93 11.13 21.68
N ARG A 8 -2.75 11.08 20.62
CA ARG A 8 -3.29 9.82 20.07
C ARG A 8 -2.21 8.88 19.59
N TRP A 9 -1.18 9.42 18.93
CA TRP A 9 0.00 8.66 18.56
C TRP A 9 0.67 8.06 19.79
N ASN A 10 0.98 8.88 20.79
CA ASN A 10 1.73 8.44 21.97
C ASN A 10 0.91 7.53 22.91
N GLU A 11 -0.41 7.54 22.82
CA GLU A 11 -1.29 6.56 23.49
C GLU A 11 -1.21 5.17 22.85
N THR A 12 -0.85 5.09 21.56
CA THR A 12 -0.79 3.83 20.80
C THR A 12 0.64 3.31 20.63
N VAL A 13 1.61 4.21 20.54
CA VAL A 13 3.01 3.91 20.24
C VAL A 13 3.87 4.15 21.47
N ALA A 14 4.52 3.09 21.95
CA ALA A 14 5.51 3.17 23.02
C ALA A 14 6.84 3.73 22.49
N PRO A 15 7.68 4.34 23.34
CA PRO A 15 8.99 4.87 22.91
C PRO A 15 9.92 3.83 22.25
N THR A 16 9.74 2.54 22.58
CA THR A 16 10.53 1.41 22.06
C THR A 16 9.99 0.82 20.76
N ASP A 17 8.77 1.19 20.36
CA ASP A 17 8.14 0.63 19.17
C ASP A 17 8.81 1.16 17.90
N THR A 18 8.64 0.43 16.80
CA THR A 18 9.02 0.90 15.46
C THR A 18 7.76 1.19 14.67
N VAL A 19 7.70 2.37 14.06
CA VAL A 19 6.56 2.79 13.24
C VAL A 19 7.02 2.97 11.81
N LEU A 20 6.30 2.33 10.89
CA LEU A 20 6.40 2.57 9.47
C LEU A 20 5.32 3.58 9.07
N HIS A 21 5.74 4.77 8.65
CA HIS A 21 4.86 5.85 8.22
C HIS A 21 4.85 5.94 6.70
N LEU A 22 3.67 5.86 6.09
CA LEU A 22 3.50 5.86 4.63
C LEU A 22 3.16 7.25 4.12
N GLY A 23 4.11 8.17 4.28
CA GLY A 23 4.12 9.48 3.64
C GLY A 23 3.27 10.56 4.28
N ASP A 24 3.43 11.78 3.78
CA ASP A 24 2.72 13.01 4.14
C ASP A 24 2.78 13.32 5.64
N VAL A 25 4.00 13.32 6.17
CA VAL A 25 4.25 13.46 7.61
C VAL A 25 3.98 14.87 8.13
N ALA A 26 4.26 15.87 7.31
CA ALA A 26 4.21 17.26 7.70
C ALA A 26 3.86 18.17 6.52
N LEU A 27 2.78 18.93 6.67
CA LEU A 27 2.36 19.98 5.74
C LEU A 27 2.72 21.37 6.30
N GLY A 28 2.77 22.38 5.43
CA GLY A 28 3.01 23.78 5.83
C GLY A 28 4.49 24.14 6.02
N PRO A 29 4.83 25.10 6.90
CA PRO A 29 6.21 25.48 7.20
C PRO A 29 7.00 24.30 7.76
N ILE A 30 7.78 23.63 6.90
CA ILE A 30 8.34 22.31 7.19
C ILE A 30 9.21 22.25 8.45
N ALA A 31 9.94 23.33 8.76
CA ALA A 31 10.79 23.39 9.95
C ALA A 31 9.96 23.33 11.25
N ASP A 32 8.85 24.06 11.30
CA ASP A 32 7.98 24.11 12.47
C ASP A 32 7.19 22.81 12.61
N SER A 33 6.64 22.32 11.49
CA SER A 33 5.85 21.08 11.47
C SER A 33 6.69 19.86 11.83
N LEU A 34 7.94 19.76 11.37
CA LEU A 34 8.83 18.63 11.72
C LEU A 34 9.23 18.66 13.20
N GLN A 35 9.43 19.83 13.80
CA GLN A 35 9.73 19.91 15.24
C GLN A 35 8.60 19.33 16.10
N LEU A 36 7.35 19.48 15.68
CA LEU A 36 6.22 18.84 16.36
C LEU A 36 6.31 17.30 16.29
N THR A 37 6.75 16.76 15.15
CA THR A 37 6.87 15.30 14.95
C THR A 37 7.97 14.66 15.80
N ALA A 38 8.93 15.45 16.32
CA ALA A 38 9.94 14.97 17.24
C ALA A 38 9.36 14.49 18.59
N GLN A 39 8.14 14.94 18.93
CA GLN A 39 7.41 14.52 20.14
C GLN A 39 6.71 13.15 19.99
N LEU A 40 6.70 12.59 18.77
CA LEU A 40 6.07 11.31 18.49
C LEU A 40 6.96 10.16 18.96
N ASN A 41 6.41 9.29 19.79
CA ASN A 41 7.07 8.10 20.31
C ASN A 41 7.46 7.13 19.19
N GLY A 42 8.45 6.28 19.50
CA GLY A 42 8.92 5.20 18.65
C GLY A 42 10.05 5.59 17.71
N ARG A 43 10.68 4.56 17.15
CA ARG A 43 11.60 4.66 16.03
C ARG A 43 10.80 4.81 14.74
N LYS A 44 10.92 5.97 14.10
CA LYS A 44 10.06 6.36 12.98
C LYS A 44 10.75 6.15 11.65
N LEU A 45 10.17 5.29 10.81
CA LEU A 45 10.61 5.01 9.45
C LEU A 45 9.63 5.69 8.49
N LEU A 46 10.11 6.53 7.57
CA LEU A 46 9.27 7.24 6.61
C LEU A 46 9.46 6.67 5.21
N VAL A 47 8.39 6.14 4.63
CA VAL A 47 8.27 5.97 3.17
C VAL A 47 7.66 7.28 2.64
N PRO A 48 8.40 8.10 1.87
CA PRO A 48 7.95 9.46 1.53
C PRO A 48 6.66 9.48 0.71
N GLY A 49 5.77 10.41 1.05
CA GLY A 49 4.56 10.75 0.30
C GLY A 49 4.74 11.97 -0.58
N ASN A 50 3.76 12.25 -1.44
CA ASN A 50 3.90 13.28 -2.47
C ASN A 50 4.05 14.70 -1.89
N HIS A 51 3.57 14.94 -0.67
CA HIS A 51 3.71 16.22 0.00
C HIS A 51 5.00 16.35 0.83
N ASP A 52 5.73 15.26 1.03
CA ASP A 52 6.99 15.29 1.76
C ASP A 52 8.09 15.95 0.93
N ARG A 53 8.83 16.87 1.56
CA ARG A 53 9.95 17.58 0.91
C ARG A 53 11.17 16.70 0.61
N VAL A 54 11.09 15.43 1.02
CA VAL A 54 12.09 14.39 0.79
C VAL A 54 11.60 13.33 -0.19
N SER A 55 10.43 13.50 -0.82
CA SER A 55 9.94 12.59 -1.86
C SER A 55 10.67 12.81 -3.19
N PRO A 56 11.36 11.79 -3.72
CA PRO A 56 11.92 11.83 -5.08
C PRO A 56 10.87 12.02 -6.18
N ALA A 57 9.63 11.58 -5.98
CA ALA A 57 8.54 11.71 -6.96
C ALA A 57 8.12 13.17 -7.20
N THR A 58 8.19 14.03 -6.19
CA THR A 58 7.72 15.43 -6.32
C THR A 58 8.81 16.47 -6.16
N GLN A 59 10.00 16.09 -5.67
CA GLN A 59 11.09 17.02 -5.38
C GLN A 59 12.32 16.73 -6.24
N SER A 60 13.03 17.80 -6.63
CA SER A 60 14.34 17.66 -7.25
C SER A 60 15.34 17.03 -6.27
N ARG A 61 16.34 16.30 -6.78
CA ARG A 61 17.41 15.72 -5.95
C ARG A 61 18.08 16.72 -5.00
N ARG A 62 18.33 17.94 -5.48
CA ARG A 62 18.90 19.03 -4.64
C ARG A 62 17.97 19.44 -3.51
N ALA A 63 16.66 19.44 -3.74
CA ALA A 63 15.68 19.73 -2.70
C ALA A 63 15.64 18.61 -1.67
N VAL A 64 15.60 17.35 -2.11
CA VAL A 64 15.67 16.19 -1.20
C VAL A 64 16.92 16.27 -0.31
N GLU A 65 18.10 16.42 -0.92
CA GLU A 65 19.38 16.56 -0.19
C GLU A 65 19.37 17.74 0.82
N ARG A 66 18.70 18.84 0.47
CA ARG A 66 18.55 20.01 1.35
C ARG A 66 17.65 19.74 2.55
N PHE A 67 16.56 18.99 2.38
CA PHE A 67 15.55 18.79 3.42
C PHE A 67 15.79 17.54 4.28
N THR A 68 16.46 16.51 3.76
CA THR A 68 16.80 15.27 4.50
C THR A 68 17.33 15.52 5.91
N PRO A 69 18.30 16.44 6.14
CA PRO A 69 18.83 16.67 7.49
C PRO A 69 17.78 17.16 8.50
N LEU A 70 16.74 17.89 8.05
CA LEU A 70 15.67 18.36 8.94
C LEU A 70 14.77 17.20 9.41
N TYR A 71 14.50 16.24 8.54
CA TYR A 71 13.72 15.04 8.88
C TYR A 71 14.53 14.15 9.84
N GLU A 72 15.81 13.94 9.56
CA GLU A 72 16.71 13.15 10.42
C GLU A 72 16.86 13.77 11.82
N GLN A 73 17.00 15.10 11.91
CA GLN A 73 17.04 15.82 13.18
C GLN A 73 15.73 15.69 13.98
N ALA A 74 14.59 15.58 13.30
CA ALA A 74 13.30 15.29 13.93
C ALA A 74 13.11 13.80 14.27
N GLY A 75 14.11 12.96 14.02
CA GLY A 75 14.12 11.54 14.39
C GLY A 75 13.47 10.61 13.37
N TRP A 76 13.38 11.03 12.10
CA TRP A 76 12.89 10.20 10.99
C TRP A 76 14.03 9.52 10.26
N ILE A 77 13.85 8.23 9.98
CA ILE A 77 14.71 7.47 9.06
C ILE A 77 13.98 7.40 7.73
N ILE A 78 14.53 8.05 6.70
CA ILE A 78 13.93 8.12 5.37
C ILE A 78 14.24 6.83 4.61
N LEU A 79 13.20 6.21 4.06
CA LEU A 79 13.26 4.99 3.26
C LEU A 79 12.98 5.30 1.79
N PRO A 80 13.23 4.35 0.86
CA PRO A 80 12.76 4.44 -0.51
C PRO A 80 11.23 4.59 -0.61
N GLU A 81 10.74 5.12 -1.74
CA GLU A 81 9.29 5.35 -1.99
C GLU A 81 8.47 4.07 -2.02
N ILE A 82 9.10 2.96 -2.39
CA ILE A 82 8.52 1.62 -2.32
C ILE A 82 9.52 0.75 -1.57
N ILE A 83 9.05 0.12 -0.50
CA ILE A 83 9.82 -0.89 0.21
C ILE A 83 9.15 -2.25 0.06
N GLN A 84 9.98 -3.28 0.00
CA GLN A 84 9.54 -4.67 0.00
C GLN A 84 10.05 -5.33 1.29
N GLY A 85 9.18 -6.10 1.91
CA GLY A 85 9.50 -6.88 3.11
C GLY A 85 8.87 -8.27 3.05
N THR A 86 9.17 -9.06 4.08
CA THR A 86 8.52 -10.34 4.31
C THR A 86 7.95 -10.36 5.71
N ARG A 87 6.67 -10.70 5.83
CA ARG A 87 5.95 -10.82 7.10
C ARG A 87 5.18 -12.12 7.09
N ARG A 88 5.39 -12.97 8.12
CA ARG A 88 4.77 -14.32 8.21
C ARG A 88 5.00 -15.21 6.97
N GLY A 89 6.14 -15.01 6.29
CA GLY A 89 6.48 -15.74 5.06
C GLY A 89 5.83 -15.20 3.78
N ILE A 90 5.00 -14.15 3.88
CA ILE A 90 4.34 -13.50 2.75
C ILE A 90 5.15 -12.25 2.37
N GLN A 91 5.38 -12.06 1.07
CA GLN A 91 5.97 -10.83 0.57
C GLN A 91 4.94 -9.70 0.66
N ILE A 92 5.36 -8.55 1.16
CA ILE A 92 4.52 -7.36 1.30
C ILE A 92 5.26 -6.14 0.76
N LEU A 93 4.54 -5.29 0.04
CA LEU A 93 5.00 -3.97 -0.35
C LEU A 93 4.44 -2.92 0.60
N ALA A 94 5.18 -1.83 0.77
CA ALA A 94 4.64 -0.62 1.37
C ALA A 94 5.06 0.59 0.53
N SER A 95 4.07 1.42 0.22
CA SER A 95 4.22 2.66 -0.55
C SER A 95 3.27 3.70 0.03
N HIS A 96 3.53 4.97 -0.20
CA HIS A 96 2.51 5.99 0.06
C HIS A 96 1.31 5.80 -0.89
N TYR A 97 1.56 5.45 -2.15
CA TYR A 97 0.55 5.34 -3.20
C TYR A 97 -0.09 3.94 -3.28
N PRO A 98 -1.41 3.85 -3.53
CA PRO A 98 -2.08 2.59 -3.85
C PRO A 98 -1.72 2.08 -5.26
N TYR A 99 -1.94 0.78 -5.52
CA TYR A 99 -1.99 0.18 -6.87
C TYR A 99 -3.05 0.87 -7.75
N ALA A 100 -4.26 1.05 -7.23
CA ALA A 100 -5.40 1.63 -7.95
C ALA A 100 -6.26 2.48 -7.00
N GLY A 101 -6.84 3.57 -7.53
CA GLY A 101 -7.69 4.49 -6.78
C GLY A 101 -6.96 5.76 -6.33
N ASP A 102 -7.67 6.88 -6.33
CA ASP A 102 -7.21 8.19 -5.87
C ASP A 102 -8.41 8.94 -5.28
N THR A 103 -8.16 10.04 -4.56
CA THR A 103 -9.18 10.99 -4.08
C THR A 103 -10.00 11.65 -5.20
N GLN A 104 -9.59 11.48 -6.47
CA GLN A 104 -10.26 12.01 -7.65
C GLN A 104 -10.48 10.91 -8.68
N GLU A 105 -11.44 11.09 -9.60
CA GLU A 105 -11.81 10.12 -10.66
C GLU A 105 -10.66 9.73 -11.62
N ALA A 106 -9.50 10.40 -11.53
CA ALA A 106 -8.32 10.10 -12.32
C ALA A 106 -7.10 9.84 -11.43
N ASP A 107 -6.40 8.73 -11.71
CA ASP A 107 -5.17 8.36 -11.00
C ASP A 107 -4.07 9.42 -11.20
N ARG A 108 -3.60 10.02 -10.11
CA ARG A 108 -2.41 10.89 -10.12
C ARG A 108 -1.15 10.08 -9.81
N HIS A 109 -0.01 10.60 -10.24
CA HIS A 109 1.32 10.02 -9.99
C HIS A 109 1.48 8.55 -10.44
N THR A 110 0.86 8.18 -11.57
CA THR A 110 0.86 6.82 -12.13
C THR A 110 2.25 6.20 -12.32
N SER A 111 3.29 7.01 -12.57
CA SER A 111 4.67 6.53 -12.71
C SER A 111 5.34 6.08 -11.40
N HIS A 112 4.79 6.46 -10.24
CA HIS A 112 5.33 6.12 -8.91
C HIS A 112 4.43 5.16 -8.14
N ARG A 113 3.32 4.73 -8.76
CA ARG A 113 2.45 3.69 -8.21
C ARG A 113 3.14 2.34 -8.39
N PRO A 114 3.09 1.47 -7.37
CA PRO A 114 3.52 0.09 -7.57
C PRO A 114 2.60 -0.58 -8.61
N VAL A 115 3.11 -1.62 -9.28
CA VAL A 115 2.32 -2.39 -10.26
C VAL A 115 1.70 -3.59 -9.55
N ASP A 116 0.41 -3.81 -9.74
CA ASP A 116 -0.29 -4.94 -9.13
C ASP A 116 0.12 -6.25 -9.83
N HIS A 117 0.93 -7.04 -9.12
CA HIS A 117 1.31 -8.39 -9.48
C HIS A 117 0.72 -9.44 -8.51
N GLY A 118 -0.32 -9.05 -7.77
CA GLY A 118 -0.93 -9.89 -6.73
C GLY A 118 -0.21 -9.83 -5.38
N THR A 119 0.77 -8.94 -5.21
CA THR A 119 1.50 -8.82 -3.93
C THR A 119 0.70 -7.94 -2.96
N PRO A 120 0.53 -8.33 -1.69
CA PRO A 120 -0.08 -7.47 -0.68
C PRO A 120 0.64 -6.12 -0.56
N LEU A 121 -0.12 -5.01 -0.57
CA LEU A 121 0.38 -3.65 -0.46
C LEU A 121 -0.23 -2.91 0.73
N LEU A 122 0.61 -2.28 1.55
CA LEU A 122 0.19 -1.25 2.50
C LEU A 122 0.28 0.12 1.83
N HIS A 123 -0.78 0.93 1.94
CA HIS A 123 -0.79 2.26 1.35
C HIS A 123 -1.53 3.33 2.16
N GLY A 124 -1.20 4.59 1.88
CA GLY A 124 -1.89 5.79 2.36
C GLY A 124 -2.62 6.51 1.21
N HIS A 125 -2.47 7.83 1.18
CA HIS A 125 -2.84 8.76 0.08
C HIS A 125 -4.34 8.95 -0.23
N THR A 126 -5.17 7.92 -0.14
CA THR A 126 -6.57 7.98 -0.58
C THR A 126 -7.47 8.87 0.28
N HIS A 127 -7.03 9.26 1.49
CA HIS A 127 -7.84 10.00 2.48
C HIS A 127 -9.22 9.41 2.74
N ASP A 128 -9.38 8.13 2.41
CA ASP A 128 -10.66 7.47 2.52
C ASP A 128 -11.00 7.24 3.98
N ARG A 129 -12.28 7.39 4.30
CA ARG A 129 -12.75 7.19 5.68
C ARG A 129 -13.11 5.74 5.96
N GLU A 130 -13.16 4.92 4.91
CA GLU A 130 -13.31 3.48 5.01
C GLU A 130 -11.96 2.85 5.38
N ASN A 131 -12.02 1.93 6.34
CA ASN A 131 -10.84 1.23 6.85
C ASN A 131 -10.75 -0.17 6.25
N GLY A 132 -9.52 -0.62 6.03
CA GLY A 132 -9.24 -2.02 5.75
C GLY A 132 -8.90 -2.33 4.31
N PRO A 133 -8.95 -3.63 3.96
CA PRO A 133 -8.43 -4.10 2.69
C PRO A 133 -9.42 -3.94 1.53
N VAL A 134 -8.90 -3.58 0.36
CA VAL A 134 -9.60 -3.64 -0.93
C VAL A 134 -8.75 -4.49 -1.87
N GLY A 135 -9.15 -5.75 -2.05
CA GLY A 135 -8.33 -6.74 -2.76
C GLY A 135 -6.98 -6.96 -2.06
N HIS A 136 -5.88 -6.82 -2.81
CA HIS A 136 -4.51 -6.99 -2.30
C HIS A 136 -3.90 -5.70 -1.73
N GLN A 137 -4.73 -4.71 -1.37
CA GLN A 137 -4.27 -3.45 -0.81
C GLN A 137 -4.91 -3.23 0.55
N PHE A 138 -4.14 -2.67 1.49
CA PHE A 138 -4.63 -2.30 2.81
C PHE A 138 -4.35 -0.82 3.07
N HIS A 139 -5.42 -0.04 3.20
CA HIS A 139 -5.31 1.37 3.54
C HIS A 139 -4.96 1.54 5.02
N VAL A 140 -3.86 2.23 5.33
CA VAL A 140 -3.40 2.52 6.70
C VAL A 140 -3.52 4.00 7.07
N GLY A 141 -4.30 4.77 6.31
CA GLY A 141 -4.46 6.21 6.53
C GLY A 141 -5.07 6.53 7.89
N VAL A 142 -4.50 7.50 8.58
CA VAL A 142 -4.94 7.89 9.93
C VAL A 142 -6.39 8.41 9.94
N ASP A 143 -6.89 8.90 8.81
CA ASP A 143 -8.29 9.31 8.59
C ASP A 143 -9.28 8.16 8.85
N ALA A 144 -8.89 6.93 8.49
CA ALA A 144 -9.68 5.72 8.67
C ALA A 144 -9.57 5.10 10.09
N PHE A 145 -8.51 5.45 10.84
CA PHE A 145 -8.19 4.84 12.15
C PHE A 145 -8.22 5.84 13.31
N GLY A 146 -9.13 6.81 13.26
CA GLY A 146 -9.35 7.72 14.39
C GLY A 146 -8.18 8.66 14.69
N TYR A 147 -7.33 8.90 13.70
CA TYR A 147 -6.11 9.68 13.78
C TYR A 147 -5.03 9.08 14.71
N ALA A 148 -4.89 7.76 14.68
CA ALA A 148 -3.83 7.04 15.39
C ALA A 148 -3.19 5.98 14.46
N PRO A 149 -1.91 5.62 14.70
CA PRO A 149 -1.30 4.48 14.04
C PRO A 149 -2.05 3.17 14.34
N ILE A 150 -1.93 2.19 13.45
CA ILE A 150 -2.45 0.84 13.69
C ILE A 150 -1.31 -0.12 14.06
N PRO A 151 -1.57 -1.12 14.93
CA PRO A 151 -0.60 -2.17 15.19
C PRO A 151 -0.48 -3.11 13.98
N PHE A 152 0.73 -3.61 13.73
CA PHE A 152 0.99 -4.61 12.68
C PHE A 152 0.19 -5.91 12.87
N THR A 153 -0.37 -6.18 14.05
CA THR A 153 -1.26 -7.32 14.29
C THR A 153 -2.52 -7.26 13.43
N LEU A 154 -2.97 -6.07 13.03
CA LEU A 154 -4.10 -5.91 12.11
C LEU A 154 -3.72 -6.31 10.68
N VAL A 155 -2.53 -5.88 10.23
CA VAL A 155 -1.95 -6.29 8.95
C VAL A 155 -1.73 -7.80 8.92
N ASP A 156 -1.21 -8.36 10.01
CA ASP A 156 -1.02 -9.80 10.16
C ASP A 156 -2.34 -10.58 9.99
N ALA A 157 -3.44 -10.09 10.57
CA ALA A 157 -4.76 -10.73 10.45
C ALA A 157 -5.29 -10.70 9.02
N TRP A 158 -5.08 -9.59 8.31
CA TRP A 158 -5.43 -9.48 6.89
C TRP A 158 -4.60 -10.42 6.01
N LEU A 159 -3.28 -10.51 6.24
CA LEU A 159 -2.41 -11.43 5.51
C LEU A 159 -2.79 -12.89 5.72
N ASP A 160 -3.21 -13.26 6.94
CA ASP A 160 -3.69 -14.62 7.24
C ASP A 160 -5.00 -14.95 6.52
N ASP A 161 -5.82 -13.94 6.19
CA ASP A 161 -7.10 -14.08 5.48
C ASP A 161 -6.85 -14.29 3.97
N LEU A 162 -6.04 -13.42 3.36
CA LEU A 162 -5.63 -13.58 1.95
C LEU A 162 -5.03 -14.95 1.67
N ARG A 163 -4.16 -15.43 2.57
CA ARG A 163 -3.55 -16.75 2.44
C ARG A 163 -4.58 -17.88 2.48
N ARG A 164 -5.63 -17.77 3.30
CA ARG A 164 -6.69 -18.79 3.37
C ARG A 164 -7.50 -18.81 2.08
N GLU A 165 -7.89 -17.65 1.57
CA GLU A 165 -8.59 -17.55 0.29
C GLU A 165 -7.78 -18.18 -0.85
N GLU A 166 -6.47 -17.91 -0.91
CA GLU A 166 -5.58 -18.54 -1.89
C GLU A 166 -5.50 -20.06 -1.74
N GLU A 167 -5.40 -20.57 -0.51
CA GLU A 167 -5.34 -22.01 -0.22
C GLU A 167 -6.65 -22.72 -0.61
N GLU A 168 -7.80 -22.09 -0.35
CA GLU A 168 -9.14 -22.59 -0.72
C GLU A 168 -9.34 -22.62 -2.24
N ILE A 169 -8.99 -21.52 -2.94
CA ILE A 169 -9.04 -21.46 -4.41
C ILE A 169 -8.13 -22.54 -5.00
N ALA A 170 -6.90 -22.66 -4.50
CA ALA A 170 -5.96 -23.66 -4.97
C ALA A 170 -6.47 -25.09 -4.70
N ALA A 171 -7.19 -25.33 -3.61
CA ALA A 171 -7.82 -26.61 -3.33
C ALA A 171 -8.94 -26.93 -4.34
N ILE A 172 -9.82 -25.97 -4.64
CA ILE A 172 -10.87 -26.12 -5.65
C ILE A 172 -10.29 -26.39 -7.03
N VAL A 173 -9.24 -25.67 -7.42
CA VAL A 173 -8.55 -25.88 -8.70
C VAL A 173 -7.93 -27.28 -8.74
N ARG A 174 -7.20 -27.69 -7.69
CA ARG A 174 -6.62 -29.05 -7.61
C ARG A 174 -7.69 -30.14 -7.68
N GLU A 175 -8.81 -29.97 -6.98
CA GLU A 175 -9.93 -30.90 -7.01
C GLU A 175 -10.53 -30.99 -8.43
N ARG A 176 -10.79 -29.87 -9.09
CA ARG A 176 -11.28 -29.84 -10.48
C ARG A 176 -10.29 -30.46 -11.47
N THR A 177 -9.00 -30.16 -11.34
CA THR A 177 -7.96 -30.75 -12.18
C THR A 177 -7.83 -32.26 -11.93
N ALA A 178 -7.98 -32.73 -10.69
CA ALA A 178 -7.95 -34.14 -10.33
C ALA A 178 -9.21 -34.91 -10.76
N LEU A 179 -10.37 -34.24 -10.82
CA LEU A 179 -11.63 -34.79 -11.30
C LEU A 179 -11.71 -34.91 -12.82
N GLY A 180 -10.73 -34.37 -13.56
CA GLY A 180 -10.39 -34.84 -14.89
C GLY A 180 -11.50 -34.77 -15.95
N GLU A 181 -12.35 -33.74 -15.99
CA GLU A 181 -13.21 -33.46 -17.15
C GLU A 181 -13.35 -31.95 -17.38
N GLY A 182 -12.27 -31.33 -17.88
CA GLY A 182 -12.42 -30.06 -18.57
C GLY A 182 -12.89 -30.33 -19.99
N THR A 183 -14.15 -30.02 -20.30
CA THR A 183 -14.64 -30.00 -21.69
C THR A 183 -13.67 -29.17 -22.53
N PRO A 184 -13.04 -29.74 -23.57
CA PRO A 184 -12.14 -29.01 -24.44
C PRO A 184 -12.79 -27.70 -24.91
N LEU A 185 -12.00 -26.63 -25.02
CA LEU A 185 -12.50 -25.30 -25.38
C LEU A 185 -13.23 -25.32 -26.75
N SER A 186 -12.84 -26.25 -27.63
CA SER A 186 -13.52 -26.57 -28.88
C SER A 186 -14.93 -27.15 -28.69
N GLU A 187 -15.13 -28.08 -27.75
CA GLU A 187 -16.44 -28.65 -27.45
C GLU A 187 -17.38 -27.62 -26.78
N LEU A 188 -16.84 -26.73 -25.95
CA LEU A 188 -17.60 -25.61 -25.39
C LEU A 188 -18.01 -24.62 -26.49
N ALA A 189 -17.10 -24.28 -27.39
CA ALA A 189 -17.39 -23.36 -28.49
C ALA A 189 -18.47 -23.92 -29.43
N GLU A 190 -18.40 -25.21 -29.78
CA GLU A 190 -19.42 -25.88 -30.59
C GLU A 190 -20.80 -25.89 -29.88
N LYS A 191 -20.81 -26.15 -28.56
CA LYS A 191 -22.04 -26.13 -27.74
C LYS A 191 -22.70 -24.75 -27.68
N PHE A 192 -21.93 -23.67 -27.77
CA PHE A 192 -22.43 -22.30 -27.76
C PHE A 192 -22.54 -21.67 -29.16
N GLY A 193 -22.25 -22.43 -30.22
CA GLY A 193 -22.30 -21.95 -31.61
C GLY A 193 -21.25 -20.87 -31.92
N ILE A 194 -20.11 -20.89 -31.21
CA ILE A 194 -19.00 -19.96 -31.37
C ILE A 194 -17.99 -20.58 -32.35
N ASP A 195 -17.75 -19.92 -33.47
CA ASP A 195 -16.72 -20.31 -34.43
C ASP A 195 -15.36 -19.72 -33.99
N LEU A 196 -14.49 -20.58 -33.46
CA LEU A 196 -13.16 -20.19 -32.95
C LEU A 196 -12.21 -19.78 -34.08
N ASP A 197 -12.41 -20.27 -35.31
CA ASP A 197 -11.53 -19.95 -36.43
C ASP A 197 -11.77 -18.53 -36.95
N ALA A 198 -13.01 -18.03 -36.84
CA ALA A 198 -13.40 -16.66 -37.18
C ALA A 198 -12.79 -15.59 -36.24
N MET A 199 -12.47 -15.95 -34.99
CA MET A 199 -11.90 -15.02 -34.01
C MET A 199 -10.38 -14.82 -34.17
N SER A 200 -9.67 -15.72 -34.85
CA SER A 200 -8.21 -15.63 -35.06
C SER A 200 -7.79 -14.66 -36.17
N GLN A 201 -8.74 -14.21 -36.99
CA GLN A 201 -8.50 -13.32 -38.14
C GLN A 201 -8.51 -11.83 -37.76
N ASP A 202 -9.03 -11.47 -36.57
CA ASP A 202 -9.23 -10.07 -36.15
C ASP A 202 -8.01 -9.48 -35.40
N GLU A 203 -7.01 -10.27 -35.02
CA GLU A 203 -5.78 -9.79 -34.35
C GLU A 203 -4.65 -9.39 -35.32
N ARG A 204 -4.93 -9.34 -36.63
CA ARG A 204 -4.00 -8.78 -37.63
C ARG A 204 -4.64 -7.60 -38.34
N THR A 205 -4.87 -6.50 -37.64
CA THR A 205 -5.00 -5.17 -38.27
C THR A 205 -4.39 -4.11 -37.38
#